data_AF-A0A4V0Y8P8-F1
#
_entry.id   AF-A0A4V0Y8P8-F1
#
_cell.length_a   1.000
_cell.length_b   1.000
_cell.length_c   1.000
_cell.angle_alpha   90.00
_cell.angle_beta   90.00
_cell.angle_gamma   90.00
#
_symmetry.space_group_name_H-M   'P 1'
#
loop_
_entity.id
_entity.type
_entity.pdbx_description
1 polymer ?
#
loop_
_entity_poly.entity_id
_entity_poly.type
_entity_poly.pdbx_seq_one_letter_code
_entity_poly.pdbx_strand_id
1 'polypeptide(L)'
;NRVSNFLQYKHNRFLRFLAVLLFTLFVTISTFIFRFLTFKYAGDEDDNYKCYDVTPMTDFNSEKFFGKLTHTYVTHAWYGGRLSVCREFYFKKYSNGTISYNYEFSGNGIQERGVNGYTVNCTGTEDREQNGKFSFNCTKTNDLDLVEVKKDLQKFYNQTEEVEQEVQKMTAAGYKQQFPLIVTVLSTDYKEYALIHMCAQISFKGKKVFQDNFIVSNTNEDAGLPEDVKTKLEEYNLEGDEFDTREMCNKKKK
;
A
#
# COMPACT_ATOMS: atom_id res chain seq x y z
N ASN A 1 58.25 -44.87 -2.78
CA ASN A 1 57.11 -44.82 -1.82
C ASN A 1 56.83 -43.46 -1.17
N ARG A 2 57.80 -42.56 -0.89
CA ARG A 2 57.47 -41.24 -0.27
C ARG A 2 56.79 -40.23 -1.22
N VAL A 3 57.14 -40.22 -2.51
CA VAL A 3 56.59 -39.26 -3.50
C VAL A 3 55.11 -39.54 -3.81
N SER A 4 54.72 -40.81 -3.83
CA SER A 4 53.32 -41.24 -4.07
C SER A 4 52.39 -40.80 -2.93
N ASN A 5 52.81 -40.93 -1.66
CA ASN A 5 52.01 -40.49 -0.51
C ASN A 5 51.81 -38.97 -0.47
N PHE A 6 52.79 -38.18 -0.93
CA PHE A 6 52.69 -36.72 -0.94
C PHE A 6 51.73 -36.21 -2.03
N LEU A 7 51.71 -36.85 -3.19
CA LEU A 7 50.76 -36.54 -4.27
C LEU A 7 49.33 -36.92 -3.88
N GLN A 8 49.14 -38.06 -3.22
CA GLN A 8 47.84 -38.51 -2.73
C GLN A 8 47.29 -37.59 -1.62
N TYR A 9 48.16 -37.07 -0.74
CA TYR A 9 47.77 -36.10 0.28
C TYR A 9 47.36 -34.75 -0.31
N LYS A 10 48.11 -34.22 -1.29
CA LYS A 10 47.73 -32.99 -2.00
C LYS A 10 46.43 -33.14 -2.77
N HIS A 11 46.21 -34.31 -3.41
CA HIS A 11 44.98 -34.58 -4.14
C HIS A 11 43.76 -34.62 -3.22
N ASN A 12 43.86 -35.30 -2.07
CA ASN A 12 42.79 -35.34 -1.07
C ASN A 12 42.48 -33.97 -0.45
N ARG A 13 43.50 -33.10 -0.27
CA ARG A 13 43.29 -31.74 0.25
C ARG A 13 42.61 -30.83 -0.78
N PHE A 14 42.96 -30.98 -2.06
CA PHE A 14 42.31 -30.26 -3.16
C PHE A 14 40.85 -30.69 -3.34
N LEU A 15 40.56 -31.99 -3.27
CA LEU A 15 39.19 -32.54 -3.32
C LEU A 15 38.31 -32.02 -2.17
N ARG A 16 38.85 -31.94 -0.95
CA ARG A 16 38.11 -31.37 0.19
C ARG A 16 37.82 -29.88 0.03
N PHE A 17 38.78 -29.10 -0.48
CA PHE A 17 38.57 -27.68 -0.76
C PHE A 17 37.50 -27.46 -1.84
N LEU A 18 37.54 -28.25 -2.92
CA LEU A 18 36.56 -28.19 -4.00
C LEU A 18 35.15 -28.56 -3.52
N ALA A 19 35.04 -29.57 -2.66
CA ALA A 19 33.75 -29.98 -2.07
C ALA A 19 33.15 -28.89 -1.17
N VAL A 20 33.96 -28.21 -0.35
CA VAL A 20 33.48 -27.09 0.48
C VAL A 20 33.03 -25.92 -0.37
N LEU A 21 33.79 -25.57 -1.41
CA LEU A 21 33.44 -24.48 -2.34
C LEU A 21 32.13 -24.77 -3.09
N LEU A 22 31.96 -25.99 -3.60
CA LEU A 22 30.73 -26.42 -4.27
C LEU A 22 29.53 -26.44 -3.32
N PHE A 23 29.72 -26.87 -2.07
CA PHE A 23 28.65 -26.86 -1.06
C PHE A 23 28.23 -25.43 -0.68
N THR A 24 29.19 -24.51 -0.49
CA THR A 24 28.87 -23.10 -0.24
C THR A 24 28.17 -22.44 -1.43
N LEU A 25 28.60 -22.75 -2.66
CA LEU A 25 27.95 -22.22 -3.87
C LEU A 25 26.51 -22.75 -3.99
N PHE A 26 26.30 -24.04 -3.72
CA PHE A 26 24.98 -24.67 -3.77
C PHE A 26 24.02 -24.10 -2.71
N VAL A 27 24.50 -23.86 -1.48
CA VAL A 27 23.69 -23.21 -0.43
C VAL A 27 23.34 -21.78 -0.82
N THR A 28 24.29 -20.98 -1.33
CA THR A 28 24.00 -19.60 -1.76
C THR A 28 23.03 -19.52 -2.95
N ILE A 29 23.20 -20.39 -3.95
CA ILE A 29 22.31 -20.47 -5.12
C ILE A 29 20.93 -20.98 -4.70
N SER A 30 20.85 -21.97 -3.81
CA SER A 30 19.58 -22.47 -3.27
C SER A 30 18.82 -21.40 -2.48
N THR A 31 19.51 -20.62 -1.63
CA THR A 31 18.87 -19.50 -0.93
C THR A 31 18.43 -18.38 -1.88
N PHE A 32 19.16 -18.15 -2.98
CA PHE A 32 18.76 -17.19 -4.01
C PHE A 32 17.54 -17.67 -4.79
N ILE A 33 17.50 -18.94 -5.19
CA ILE A 33 16.39 -19.52 -5.95
C ILE A 33 15.11 -19.58 -5.10
N PHE A 34 15.21 -19.89 -3.80
CA PHE A 34 14.05 -19.85 -2.91
C PHE A 34 13.50 -18.42 -2.70
N ARG A 35 14.37 -17.39 -2.72
CA ARG A 35 13.95 -15.98 -2.63
C ARG A 35 13.28 -15.47 -3.92
N PHE A 36 13.59 -16.05 -5.08
CA PHE A 36 12.94 -15.72 -6.35
C PHE A 36 11.67 -16.52 -6.62
N LEU A 37 11.52 -17.74 -6.07
CA LEU A 37 10.34 -18.58 -6.28
C LEU A 37 9.11 -18.19 -5.45
N THR A 38 9.26 -17.34 -4.43
CA THR A 38 8.12 -16.76 -3.70
C THR A 38 7.48 -15.56 -4.42
N PHE A 39 8.13 -15.01 -5.46
CA PHE A 39 7.56 -13.92 -6.29
C PHE A 39 6.75 -14.45 -7.49
N LYS A 40 6.12 -15.61 -7.33
CA LYS A 40 5.22 -16.16 -8.35
C LYS A 40 3.85 -15.49 -8.21
N TYR A 41 3.66 -14.45 -9.03
CA TYR A 41 2.38 -13.95 -9.57
C TYR A 41 1.11 -14.36 -8.81
N ALA A 42 0.63 -13.47 -7.96
CA ALA A 42 -0.74 -13.44 -7.47
C ALA A 42 -1.68 -13.28 -8.68
N GLY A 43 -2.18 -14.40 -9.18
CA GLY A 43 -3.07 -14.47 -10.34
C GLY A 43 -3.87 -15.76 -10.39
N ASP A 44 -4.08 -16.43 -9.24
CA ASP A 44 -5.09 -17.49 -9.11
C ASP A 44 -6.37 -16.88 -8.52
N GLU A 45 -7.48 -17.13 -9.22
CA GLU A 45 -8.78 -16.47 -9.11
C GLU A 45 -9.64 -16.90 -7.89
N ASP A 46 -9.09 -17.50 -6.83
CA ASP A 46 -9.93 -18.12 -5.76
C ASP A 46 -9.60 -17.70 -4.32
N ASP A 47 -8.58 -16.88 -4.11
CA ASP A 47 -8.40 -16.26 -2.79
C ASP A 47 -9.28 -15.03 -2.70
N ASN A 48 -10.33 -15.12 -1.88
CA ASN A 48 -11.05 -13.97 -1.35
C ASN A 48 -10.01 -12.93 -0.88
N TYR A 49 -9.75 -11.90 -1.68
CA TYR A 49 -8.90 -10.77 -1.31
C TYR A 49 -9.50 -10.15 -0.04
N LYS A 50 -9.04 -10.59 1.12
CA LYS A 50 -9.44 -10.04 2.41
C LYS A 50 -8.40 -9.00 2.80
N CYS A 51 -8.86 -7.97 3.49
CA CYS A 51 -7.95 -7.03 4.10
C CYS A 51 -7.11 -7.71 5.17
N TYR A 52 -5.93 -7.14 5.46
CA TYR A 52 -5.11 -7.62 6.57
C TYR A 52 -5.91 -7.54 7.88
N ASP A 53 -5.80 -8.58 8.69
CA ASP A 53 -6.31 -8.56 10.05
C ASP A 53 -5.31 -7.83 10.94
N VAL A 54 -5.60 -6.57 11.23
CA VAL A 54 -4.72 -5.69 11.99
C VAL A 54 -5.37 -5.31 13.31
N THR A 55 -4.54 -5.20 14.33
CA THR A 55 -4.95 -4.75 15.65
C THR A 55 -4.60 -3.27 15.82
N PRO A 56 -5.54 -2.40 16.25
CA PRO A 56 -5.23 -1.01 16.57
C PRO A 56 -4.13 -0.90 17.63
N MET A 57 -3.44 0.24 17.66
CA MET A 57 -2.48 0.50 18.74
C MET A 57 -3.17 0.48 20.12
N THR A 58 -2.43 0.04 21.13
CA THR A 58 -2.90 0.11 22.52
C THR A 58 -3.02 1.55 22.98
N ASP A 59 -3.98 1.81 23.88
CA ASP A 59 -4.20 3.14 24.48
C ASP A 59 -4.41 4.27 23.46
N PHE A 60 -4.99 3.95 22.30
CA PHE A 60 -5.33 4.95 21.29
C PHE A 60 -6.21 6.06 21.86
N ASN A 61 -5.83 7.32 21.59
CA ASN A 61 -6.58 8.50 22.04
C ASN A 61 -7.15 9.27 20.84
N SER A 62 -8.43 8.98 20.54
CA SER A 62 -9.21 9.58 19.47
C SER A 62 -9.24 11.12 19.51
N GLU A 63 -9.42 11.72 20.69
CA GLU A 63 -9.43 13.18 20.83
C GLU A 63 -8.09 13.83 20.49
N LYS A 64 -6.98 13.22 20.93
CA LYS A 64 -5.63 13.71 20.58
C LYS A 64 -5.33 13.53 19.10
N PHE A 65 -5.70 12.39 18.52
CA PHE A 65 -5.45 12.10 17.11
C PHE A 65 -6.16 13.14 16.21
N PHE A 66 -7.48 13.25 16.32
CA PHE A 66 -8.27 14.15 15.48
C PHE A 66 -8.15 15.63 15.87
N GLY A 67 -7.75 15.92 17.11
CA GLY A 67 -7.53 17.29 17.57
C GLY A 67 -6.17 17.88 17.16
N LYS A 68 -5.17 17.04 16.90
CA LYS A 68 -3.79 17.49 16.57
C LYS A 68 -3.40 17.23 15.11
N LEU A 69 -3.78 16.09 14.55
CA LEU A 69 -3.44 15.72 13.16
C LEU A 69 -4.56 16.16 12.21
N THR A 70 -4.91 17.44 12.14
CA THR A 70 -6.04 17.89 11.32
C THR A 70 -5.77 17.85 9.81
N HIS A 71 -4.49 17.93 9.41
CA HIS A 71 -4.01 17.78 8.03
C HIS A 71 -2.68 17.04 8.05
N THR A 72 -2.53 16.03 7.19
CA THR A 72 -1.28 15.28 7.02
C THR A 72 -1.06 14.91 5.56
N TYR A 73 0.20 14.75 5.18
CA TYR A 73 0.63 14.28 3.87
C TYR A 73 0.95 12.80 3.97
N VAL A 74 0.56 12.01 2.97
CA VAL A 74 1.10 10.65 2.88
C VAL A 74 2.57 10.74 2.48
N THR A 75 3.46 10.21 3.32
CA THR A 75 4.90 10.18 3.06
C THR A 75 5.34 8.83 2.51
N HIS A 76 4.70 7.75 2.96
CA HIS A 76 4.98 6.39 2.53
C HIS A 76 3.67 5.61 2.32
N ALA A 77 3.61 4.78 1.29
CA ALA A 77 2.49 3.86 1.06
C ALA A 77 3.02 2.52 0.53
N TRP A 78 2.51 1.40 1.05
CA TRP A 78 2.98 0.09 0.65
C TRP A 78 2.64 -0.24 -0.81
N TYR A 79 1.43 0.16 -1.26
CA TYR A 79 1.02 -0.02 -2.64
C TYR A 79 0.34 1.19 -3.27
N GLY A 80 0.31 1.19 -4.60
CA GLY A 80 -0.52 2.08 -5.41
C GLY A 80 0.20 3.29 -6.01
N GLY A 81 1.52 3.39 -5.81
CA GLY A 81 2.35 4.42 -6.44
C GLY A 81 1.87 5.82 -6.10
N ARG A 82 1.93 6.70 -7.11
CA ARG A 82 1.47 8.09 -7.00
C ARG A 82 0.03 8.23 -6.51
N LEU A 83 -0.88 7.33 -6.91
CA LEU A 83 -2.28 7.39 -6.50
C LEU A 83 -2.48 7.14 -5.00
N SER A 84 -1.49 6.57 -4.31
CA SER A 84 -1.51 6.36 -2.85
C SER A 84 -0.62 7.35 -2.12
N VAL A 85 0.64 7.51 -2.55
CA VAL A 85 1.61 8.29 -1.78
C VAL A 85 1.47 9.80 -1.98
N CYS A 86 0.88 10.26 -3.10
CA CYS A 86 0.65 11.69 -3.33
C CYS A 86 -0.68 12.18 -2.76
N ARG A 87 -1.18 11.53 -1.70
CA ARG A 87 -2.41 11.92 -1.03
C ARG A 87 -2.15 12.93 0.07
N GLU A 88 -3.19 13.71 0.35
CA GLU A 88 -3.30 14.53 1.55
C GLU A 88 -4.55 14.14 2.30
N PHE A 89 -4.44 14.06 3.61
CA PHE A 89 -5.51 13.69 4.53
C PHE A 89 -5.98 14.90 5.32
N TYR A 90 -7.28 15.05 5.46
CA TYR A 90 -7.92 16.06 6.28
C TYR A 90 -8.89 15.40 7.26
N PHE A 91 -8.66 15.60 8.54
CA PHE A 91 -9.46 14.97 9.59
C PHE A 91 -10.23 15.99 10.42
N LYS A 92 -11.44 15.61 10.84
CA LYS A 92 -12.24 16.40 11.76
C LYS A 92 -13.12 15.50 12.60
N LYS A 93 -13.08 15.68 13.92
CA LYS A 93 -14.06 15.09 14.84
C LYS A 93 -15.07 16.14 15.26
N TYR A 94 -16.35 15.80 15.16
CA TYR A 94 -17.45 16.66 15.56
C TYR A 94 -17.88 16.33 16.99
N SER A 95 -18.50 17.29 17.67
CA SER A 95 -18.98 17.13 19.05
C SER A 95 -20.04 16.04 19.22
N ASN A 96 -20.74 15.65 18.15
CA ASN A 96 -21.70 14.55 18.13
C ASN A 96 -21.04 13.16 17.96
N GLY A 97 -19.70 13.09 17.93
CA GLY A 97 -18.94 11.86 17.74
C GLY A 97 -18.75 11.43 16.28
N THR A 98 -19.35 12.13 15.31
CA THR A 98 -19.08 11.89 13.89
C THR A 98 -17.64 12.28 13.55
N ILE A 99 -17.00 11.53 12.66
CA ILE A 99 -15.65 11.79 12.17
C ILE A 99 -15.71 12.00 10.66
N SER A 100 -15.08 13.07 10.18
CA SER A 100 -14.74 13.29 8.77
C SER A 100 -13.32 12.78 8.53
N TYR A 101 -13.16 11.90 7.54
CA TYR A 101 -11.88 11.36 7.10
C TYR A 101 -11.75 11.60 5.59
N ASN A 102 -11.32 12.80 5.21
CA ASN A 102 -11.28 13.19 3.81
C ASN A 102 -9.86 13.08 3.28
N TYR A 103 -9.72 12.81 2.00
CA TYR A 103 -8.44 12.88 1.33
C TYR A 103 -8.56 13.24 -0.12
N GLU A 104 -7.48 13.76 -0.66
CA GLU A 104 -7.38 14.08 -2.07
C GLU A 104 -6.05 13.64 -2.65
N PHE A 105 -6.06 13.50 -3.97
CA PHE A 105 -4.88 13.34 -4.79
C PHE A 105 -4.94 14.44 -5.85
N SER A 106 -3.94 15.32 -5.84
CA SER A 106 -3.68 16.24 -6.92
C SER A 106 -2.55 15.65 -7.76
N GLY A 107 -2.79 15.40 -9.05
CA GLY A 107 -1.76 14.83 -9.92
C GLY A 107 -0.54 15.74 -10.11
N ASN A 108 -0.57 16.99 -9.61
CA ASN A 108 0.46 18.01 -9.78
C ASN A 108 0.86 18.18 -11.26
N GLY A 109 -0.13 18.14 -12.15
CA GLY A 109 0.04 18.18 -13.61
C GLY A 109 0.55 16.88 -14.23
N ILE A 110 0.73 15.81 -13.44
CA ILE A 110 1.16 14.49 -13.88
C ILE A 110 0.05 13.49 -13.60
N GLN A 111 -0.65 13.13 -14.67
CA GLN A 111 -1.66 12.09 -14.66
C GLN A 111 -1.05 10.71 -14.35
N GLU A 112 -1.79 9.92 -13.58
CA GLU A 112 -1.47 8.53 -13.26
C GLU A 112 -2.66 7.63 -13.64
N ARG A 113 -2.47 6.71 -14.59
CA ARG A 113 -3.50 5.76 -15.06
C ARG A 113 -4.85 6.41 -15.41
N GLY A 114 -4.82 7.47 -16.22
CA GLY A 114 -6.04 8.18 -16.59
C GLY A 114 -6.54 9.21 -15.57
N VAL A 115 -5.98 9.24 -14.35
CA VAL A 115 -6.47 10.08 -13.25
C VAL A 115 -5.62 11.35 -13.10
N ASN A 116 -6.25 12.51 -13.29
CA ASN A 116 -5.64 13.82 -13.08
C ASN A 116 -5.69 14.22 -11.60
N GLY A 117 -6.76 13.82 -10.91
CA GLY A 117 -6.98 14.09 -9.51
C GLY A 117 -8.21 13.39 -8.98
N TYR A 118 -8.40 13.36 -7.67
CA TYR A 118 -9.68 13.00 -7.07
C TYR A 118 -9.80 13.55 -5.65
N THR A 119 -11.04 13.67 -5.21
CA THR A 119 -11.39 13.95 -3.81
C THR A 119 -12.22 12.79 -3.26
N VAL A 120 -11.97 12.43 -2.01
CA VAL A 120 -12.72 11.44 -1.26
C VAL A 120 -13.22 12.11 0.02
N ASN A 121 -14.53 12.06 0.20
CA ASN A 121 -15.19 12.54 1.40
C ASN A 121 -15.74 11.34 2.14
N CYS A 122 -15.32 11.14 3.38
CA CYS A 122 -15.79 10.04 4.20
C CYS A 122 -16.35 10.54 5.52
N THR A 123 -17.46 9.96 5.93
CA THR A 123 -18.04 10.17 7.26
C THR A 123 -18.27 8.85 7.96
N GLY A 124 -18.05 8.84 9.27
CA GLY A 124 -18.08 7.60 10.03
C GLY A 124 -17.95 7.81 11.53
N THR A 125 -17.76 6.70 12.23
CA THR A 125 -17.59 6.67 13.68
C THR A 125 -16.50 5.67 14.05
N GLU A 126 -15.95 5.87 15.24
CA GLU A 126 -15.07 4.90 15.88
C GLU A 126 -15.84 3.62 16.23
N ASP A 127 -15.15 2.48 16.10
CA ASP A 127 -15.66 1.18 16.51
C ASP A 127 -15.78 1.14 18.04
N ARG A 128 -16.89 0.57 18.54
CA ARG A 128 -17.16 0.49 19.97
C ARG A 128 -16.37 -0.62 20.66
N GLU A 129 -15.98 -1.65 19.92
CA GLU A 129 -15.27 -2.82 20.42
C GLU A 129 -13.75 -2.66 20.28
N GLN A 130 -13.31 -1.88 19.28
CA GLN A 130 -11.88 -1.71 18.94
C GLN A 130 -11.52 -0.22 18.82
N ASN A 131 -11.14 0.39 19.94
CA ASN A 131 -10.64 1.78 19.98
C ASN A 131 -9.47 1.97 19.00
N GLY A 132 -9.49 3.03 18.18
CA GLY A 132 -8.52 3.24 17.09
C GLY A 132 -8.85 2.56 15.76
N LYS A 133 -9.99 1.87 15.67
CA LYS A 133 -10.58 1.37 14.41
C LYS A 133 -11.81 2.18 14.05
N PHE A 134 -11.98 2.46 12.77
CA PHE A 134 -13.03 3.33 12.26
C PHE A 134 -13.71 2.70 11.06
N SER A 135 -15.03 2.86 11.01
CA SER A 135 -15.84 2.48 9.86
C SER A 135 -16.39 3.74 9.21
N PHE A 136 -16.12 3.89 7.92
CA PHE A 136 -16.47 5.05 7.13
C PHE A 136 -17.31 4.68 5.91
N ASN A 137 -18.25 5.57 5.56
CA ASN A 137 -18.91 5.59 4.26
C ASN A 137 -18.29 6.70 3.42
N CYS A 138 -17.64 6.33 2.33
CA CYS A 138 -16.88 7.25 1.49
C CYS A 138 -17.57 7.51 0.16
N THR A 139 -17.34 8.71 -0.36
CA THR A 139 -17.76 9.14 -1.68
C THR A 139 -16.57 9.77 -2.41
N LYS A 140 -16.21 9.21 -3.57
CA LYS A 140 -15.09 9.66 -4.41
C LYS A 140 -15.59 10.34 -5.67
N THR A 141 -14.99 11.49 -6.00
CA THR A 141 -15.16 12.21 -7.26
C THR A 141 -13.81 12.29 -7.96
N ASN A 142 -13.76 11.82 -9.20
CA ASN A 142 -12.52 11.78 -9.99
C ASN A 142 -12.50 12.91 -11.01
N ASP A 143 -11.32 13.48 -11.23
CA ASP A 143 -10.94 14.21 -12.43
C ASP A 143 -10.14 13.24 -13.32
N LEU A 144 -10.72 12.90 -14.47
CA LEU A 144 -10.24 11.84 -15.36
C LEU A 144 -9.94 12.43 -16.74
N ASP A 145 -8.87 11.96 -17.35
CA ASP A 145 -8.76 12.00 -18.80
C ASP A 145 -9.22 10.66 -19.38
N LEU A 146 -10.37 10.76 -20.05
CA LEU A 146 -11.16 9.64 -20.51
C LEU A 146 -10.46 8.84 -21.62
N VAL A 147 -9.54 9.45 -22.36
CA VAL A 147 -8.80 8.78 -23.42
C VAL A 147 -7.88 7.72 -22.81
N GLU A 148 -7.10 8.10 -21.80
CA GLU A 148 -6.21 7.18 -21.11
C GLU A 148 -6.99 6.19 -20.22
N VAL A 149 -8.07 6.62 -19.55
CA VAL A 149 -8.95 5.69 -18.80
C VAL A 149 -9.50 4.60 -19.70
N LYS A 150 -10.00 4.96 -20.90
CA LYS A 150 -10.54 3.99 -21.85
C LYS A 150 -9.49 2.97 -22.28
N LYS A 151 -8.27 3.44 -22.57
CA LYS A 151 -7.13 2.60 -22.95
C LYS A 151 -6.70 1.66 -21.82
N ASP A 152 -6.75 2.12 -20.57
CA ASP A 152 -6.48 1.26 -19.41
C ASP A 152 -7.60 0.24 -19.20
N LEU A 153 -8.87 0.62 -19.33
CA LEU A 153 -10.01 -0.30 -19.24
C LEU A 153 -9.97 -1.39 -20.32
N GLN A 154 -9.54 -1.06 -21.54
CA GLN A 154 -9.38 -2.04 -22.63
C GLN A 154 -8.40 -3.18 -22.29
N LYS A 155 -7.52 -3.00 -21.29
CA LYS A 155 -6.64 -4.09 -20.82
C LYS A 155 -7.37 -5.11 -19.94
N PHE A 156 -8.52 -4.74 -19.36
CA PHE A 156 -9.29 -5.56 -18.40
C PHE A 156 -10.61 -6.09 -18.97
N TYR A 157 -11.05 -5.52 -20.08
CA TYR A 157 -12.30 -5.86 -20.75
C TYR A 157 -11.98 -6.37 -22.15
N ASN A 158 -12.52 -7.54 -22.47
CA ASN A 158 -12.32 -8.17 -23.77
C ASN A 158 -13.25 -7.58 -24.84
N GLN A 159 -14.27 -6.80 -24.42
CA GLN A 159 -15.31 -6.25 -25.28
C GLN A 159 -15.33 -4.72 -25.18
N THR A 160 -15.41 -4.06 -26.33
CA THR A 160 -15.43 -2.59 -26.43
C THR A 160 -16.68 -2.01 -25.77
N GLU A 161 -17.83 -2.68 -25.91
CA GLU A 161 -19.11 -2.23 -25.38
C GLU A 161 -19.09 -2.13 -23.85
N GLU A 162 -18.46 -3.09 -23.16
CA GLU A 162 -18.33 -3.07 -21.70
C GLU A 162 -17.47 -1.88 -21.23
N VAL A 163 -16.42 -1.54 -21.99
CA VAL A 163 -15.58 -0.37 -21.72
C VAL A 163 -16.39 0.92 -21.87
N GLU A 164 -17.17 1.06 -22.95
CA GLU A 164 -17.99 2.26 -23.17
C GLU A 164 -19.03 2.44 -22.06
N GLN A 165 -19.65 1.35 -21.60
CA GLN A 165 -20.63 1.40 -20.51
C GLN A 165 -20.02 1.89 -19.19
N GLU A 166 -18.83 1.39 -18.83
CA GLU A 166 -18.15 1.87 -17.61
C GLU A 166 -17.68 3.32 -17.75
N VAL A 167 -17.15 3.72 -18.91
CA VAL A 167 -16.80 5.12 -19.18
C VAL A 167 -18.04 6.01 -19.06
N GLN A 168 -19.14 5.65 -19.71
CA GLN A 168 -20.39 6.40 -19.66
C GLN A 168 -20.88 6.59 -18.22
N LYS A 169 -20.86 5.51 -17.42
CA LYS A 169 -21.22 5.54 -16.00
C LYS A 169 -20.31 6.48 -15.19
N MET A 170 -19.00 6.42 -15.38
CA MET A 170 -18.04 7.29 -14.68
C MET A 170 -18.15 8.77 -15.08
N THR A 171 -18.59 9.04 -16.32
CA THR A 171 -18.78 10.40 -16.86
C THR A 171 -20.17 10.98 -16.62
N ALA A 172 -21.10 10.20 -16.09
CA ALA A 172 -22.45 10.67 -15.86
C ALA A 172 -22.43 11.89 -14.92
N ALA A 173 -23.22 12.92 -15.25
CA ALA A 173 -23.24 14.16 -14.47
C ALA A 173 -23.60 13.86 -13.01
N GLY A 174 -22.74 14.31 -12.08
CA GLY A 174 -22.91 14.07 -10.65
C GLY A 174 -22.56 12.65 -10.19
N TYR A 175 -21.97 11.81 -11.05
CA TYR A 175 -21.48 10.49 -10.64
C TYR A 175 -20.45 10.62 -9.51
N LYS A 176 -20.63 9.81 -8.47
CA LYS A 176 -19.67 9.64 -7.40
C LYS A 176 -19.57 8.17 -7.04
N GLN A 177 -18.35 7.67 -6.88
CA GLN A 177 -18.13 6.30 -6.46
C GLN A 177 -18.30 6.20 -4.95
N GLN A 178 -19.23 5.39 -4.49
CA GLN A 178 -19.43 5.11 -3.06
C GLN A 178 -18.75 3.81 -2.67
N PHE A 179 -18.12 3.79 -1.51
CA PHE A 179 -17.51 2.58 -0.95
C PHE A 179 -17.38 2.69 0.57
N PRO A 180 -17.57 1.58 1.31
CA PRO A 180 -17.17 1.53 2.71
C PRO A 180 -15.65 1.42 2.83
N LEU A 181 -15.12 2.04 3.87
CA LEU A 181 -13.70 2.07 4.20
C LEU A 181 -13.54 1.77 5.70
N ILE A 182 -12.66 0.84 6.01
CA ILE A 182 -12.18 0.61 7.37
C ILE A 182 -10.78 1.22 7.47
N VAL A 183 -10.57 2.01 8.52
CA VAL A 183 -9.24 2.55 8.85
C VAL A 183 -8.87 2.11 10.25
N THR A 184 -7.65 1.64 10.43
CA THR A 184 -7.11 1.26 11.73
C THR A 184 -5.81 2.02 11.99
N VAL A 185 -5.71 2.72 13.12
CA VAL A 185 -4.48 3.39 13.54
C VAL A 185 -3.57 2.39 14.25
N LEU A 186 -2.42 2.11 13.66
CA LEU A 186 -1.47 1.09 14.14
C LEU A 186 -0.35 1.68 14.99
N SER A 187 0.02 2.94 14.75
CA SER A 187 0.98 3.69 15.55
C SER A 187 0.84 5.19 15.28
N THR A 188 1.01 6.03 16.30
CA THR A 188 1.07 7.49 16.16
C THR A 188 1.69 8.10 17.42
N ASP A 189 2.39 9.22 17.24
CA ASP A 189 2.86 10.08 18.33
C ASP A 189 1.86 11.22 18.66
N TYR A 190 0.73 11.26 17.95
CA TYR A 190 -0.30 12.28 18.00
C TYR A 190 0.17 13.70 17.62
N LYS A 191 1.31 13.85 16.94
CA LYS A 191 1.87 15.17 16.62
C LYS A 191 2.40 15.24 15.19
N GLU A 192 3.26 14.30 14.84
CA GLU A 192 4.00 14.33 13.59
C GLU A 192 3.48 13.27 12.64
N TYR A 193 3.26 12.04 13.10
CA TYR A 193 2.98 10.92 12.19
C TYR A 193 1.82 10.03 12.62
N ALA A 194 1.30 9.28 11.65
CA ALA A 194 0.43 8.13 11.88
C ALA A 194 0.75 7.01 10.88
N LEU A 195 0.95 5.79 11.39
CA LEU A 195 0.85 4.57 10.60
C LEU A 195 -0.61 4.09 10.66
N ILE A 196 -1.23 4.02 9.50
CA ILE A 196 -2.62 3.60 9.34
C ILE A 196 -2.70 2.44 8.36
N HIS A 197 -3.63 1.55 8.62
CA HIS A 197 -4.08 0.54 7.68
C HIS A 197 -5.43 0.97 7.09
N MET A 198 -5.55 0.92 5.77
CA MET A 198 -6.76 1.27 5.04
C MET A 198 -7.27 0.07 4.24
N CYS A 199 -8.54 -0.26 4.43
CA CYS A 199 -9.23 -1.36 3.78
C CYS A 199 -10.53 -0.84 3.14
N ALA A 200 -10.53 -0.63 1.83
CA ALA A 200 -11.71 -0.18 1.08
C ALA A 200 -12.36 -1.35 0.33
N GLN A 201 -13.67 -1.49 0.42
CA GLN A 201 -14.42 -2.48 -0.36
C GLN A 201 -15.08 -1.80 -1.55
N ILE A 202 -14.60 -2.06 -2.76
CA ILE A 202 -15.17 -1.53 -4.01
C ILE A 202 -15.91 -2.61 -4.78
N SER A 203 -16.80 -2.19 -5.68
CA SER A 203 -17.44 -3.08 -6.64
C SER A 203 -16.78 -2.91 -8.00
N PHE A 204 -16.29 -4.01 -8.58
CA PHE A 204 -15.69 -4.06 -9.90
C PHE A 204 -16.23 -5.29 -10.64
N LYS A 205 -16.79 -5.08 -11.84
CA LYS A 205 -17.47 -6.13 -12.63
C LYS A 205 -18.52 -6.94 -11.84
N GLY A 206 -19.26 -6.26 -10.96
CA GLY A 206 -20.26 -6.88 -10.08
C GLY A 206 -19.68 -7.72 -8.93
N LYS A 207 -18.36 -7.85 -8.82
CA LYS A 207 -17.68 -8.53 -7.71
C LYS A 207 -17.18 -7.52 -6.68
N LYS A 208 -17.17 -7.91 -5.42
CA LYS A 208 -16.53 -7.14 -4.35
C LYS A 208 -15.03 -7.37 -4.42
N VAL A 209 -14.27 -6.28 -4.46
CA VAL A 209 -12.81 -6.28 -4.44
C VAL A 209 -12.36 -5.40 -3.28
N PHE A 210 -11.36 -5.84 -2.55
CA PHE A 210 -10.79 -5.08 -1.45
C PHE A 210 -9.50 -4.41 -1.90
N GLN A 211 -9.36 -3.13 -1.57
CA GLN A 211 -8.12 -2.39 -1.71
C GLN A 211 -7.52 -2.21 -0.32
N ASP A 212 -6.42 -2.89 -0.09
CA ASP A 212 -5.73 -2.93 1.18
C ASP A 212 -4.42 -2.14 1.08
N ASN A 213 -4.10 -1.33 2.08
CA ASN A 213 -2.85 -0.56 2.08
C ASN A 213 -2.40 -0.17 3.48
N PHE A 214 -1.09 -0.20 3.70
CA PHE A 214 -0.42 0.41 4.85
C PHE A 214 0.10 1.78 4.40
N ILE A 215 -0.25 2.81 5.16
CA ILE A 215 0.06 4.19 4.82
C ILE A 215 0.68 4.87 6.03
N VAL A 216 1.75 5.60 5.80
CA VAL A 216 2.36 6.50 6.78
C VAL A 216 2.02 7.91 6.35
N SER A 217 1.31 8.63 7.20
CA SER A 217 1.09 10.07 7.03
C SER A 217 1.90 10.87 8.03
N ASN A 218 2.29 12.08 7.63
CA ASN A 218 3.06 13.00 8.45
C ASN A 218 2.61 14.46 8.26
N THR A 219 2.76 15.31 9.26
CA THR A 219 2.49 16.75 9.15
C THR A 219 3.53 17.49 8.29
N ASN A 220 4.72 16.92 8.12
CA ASN A 220 5.76 17.35 7.19
C ASN A 220 5.80 16.40 5.98
N GLU A 221 5.64 16.96 4.77
CA GLU A 221 5.55 16.16 3.54
C GLU A 221 6.88 15.48 3.14
N ASP A 222 8.02 16.03 3.56
CA ASP A 222 9.36 15.48 3.28
C ASP A 222 9.86 14.57 4.41
N ALA A 223 9.01 14.21 5.37
CA ALA A 223 9.42 13.38 6.50
C ALA A 223 9.78 11.96 6.06
N GLY A 224 10.93 11.48 6.55
CA GLY A 224 11.32 10.07 6.43
C GLY A 224 10.45 9.14 7.27
N LEU A 225 10.65 7.84 7.09
CA LEU A 225 9.93 6.80 7.83
C LEU A 225 10.36 6.78 9.31
N PRO A 226 9.44 7.01 10.28
CA PRO A 226 9.78 6.98 11.71
C PRO A 226 10.26 5.60 12.19
N GLU A 227 11.18 5.55 13.15
CA GLU A 227 11.73 4.27 13.66
C GLU A 227 10.66 3.40 14.35
N ASP A 228 9.75 4.03 15.10
CA ASP A 228 8.60 3.33 15.71
C ASP A 228 7.71 2.67 14.65
N VAL A 229 7.58 3.29 13.47
CA VAL A 229 6.81 2.75 12.35
C VAL A 229 7.53 1.55 11.74
N LYS A 230 8.85 1.64 11.53
CA LYS A 230 9.64 0.49 11.03
C LYS A 230 9.48 -0.72 11.94
N THR A 231 9.64 -0.51 13.24
CA THR A 231 9.44 -1.57 14.26
C THR A 231 8.03 -2.15 14.19
N LYS A 232 7.00 -1.30 14.03
CA LYS A 232 5.60 -1.75 13.94
C LYS A 232 5.31 -2.54 12.67
N LEU A 233 5.94 -2.21 11.55
CA LEU A 233 5.77 -2.91 10.26
C LEU A 233 6.32 -4.34 10.29
N GLU A 234 7.36 -4.61 11.08
CA GLU A 234 7.90 -5.96 11.27
C GLU A 234 6.86 -6.95 11.82
N GLU A 235 5.89 -6.49 12.62
CA GLU A 235 4.78 -7.34 13.12
C GLU A 235 3.91 -7.90 11.98
N TYR A 236 3.92 -7.26 10.82
CA TYR A 236 3.16 -7.64 9.63
C TYR A 236 4.04 -8.25 8.53
N ASN A 237 5.33 -8.51 8.82
CA ASN A 237 6.35 -8.94 7.86
C ASN A 237 6.51 -7.95 6.68
N LEU A 238 6.45 -6.64 6.97
CA LEU A 238 6.65 -5.58 5.99
C LEU A 238 7.96 -4.85 6.27
N GLU A 239 8.71 -4.55 5.21
CA GLU A 239 9.95 -3.78 5.28
C GLU A 239 9.74 -2.36 4.72
N GLY A 240 10.43 -1.37 5.29
CA GLY A 240 10.21 0.03 4.95
C GLY A 240 10.62 0.43 3.52
N ASP A 241 11.52 -0.32 2.88
CA ASP A 241 11.95 -0.12 1.50
C ASP A 241 10.97 -0.69 0.45
N GLU A 242 9.97 -1.45 0.89
CA GLU A 242 8.84 -1.86 0.05
C GLU A 242 7.84 -0.73 -0.21
N PHE A 243 7.95 0.40 0.50
CA PHE A 243 6.99 1.48 0.43
C PHE A 243 7.38 2.51 -0.65
N ASP A 244 6.39 2.89 -1.47
CA ASP A 244 6.48 4.07 -2.31
C ASP A 244 6.66 5.32 -1.43
N THR A 245 7.56 6.22 -1.83
CA THR A 245 7.87 7.45 -1.10
C THR A 245 7.31 8.69 -1.78
N ARG A 246 6.90 9.70 -1.00
CA ARG A 246 6.30 10.95 -1.53
C ARG A 246 7.25 11.73 -2.43
N GLU A 247 8.56 11.48 -2.38
CA GLU A 247 9.53 12.08 -3.31
C GLU A 247 9.12 11.90 -4.79
N MET A 248 8.43 10.80 -5.12
CA MET A 248 7.93 10.58 -6.49
C MET A 248 6.87 11.59 -6.92
N CYS A 249 6.18 12.26 -6.00
CA CYS A 249 5.13 13.24 -6.28
C CYS A 249 5.68 14.51 -6.92
N ASN A 250 6.93 14.87 -6.58
CA ASN A 250 7.60 16.09 -7.02
C ASN A 250 8.40 15.92 -8.32
N LYS A 251 8.62 14.69 -8.77
CA LYS A 251 9.36 14.40 -10.01
C LYS A 251 8.48 14.65 -11.22
N LYS A 252 8.83 15.65 -12.05
CA LYS A 252 8.26 15.80 -13.40
C LYS A 252 8.58 14.54 -14.20
N LYS A 253 7.60 13.97 -14.93
CA LYS A 253 7.86 12.90 -15.91
C LYS A 253 8.98 13.40 -16.84
N LYS A 254 10.12 12.72 -16.82
CA LYS A 254 11.23 12.97 -17.73
C LYS A 254 10.87 12.52 -19.14
#